data_AF-A0A1G5X1J2-F1
#
_entry.id   AF-A0A1G5X1J2-F1
#
_cell.length_a   1.000
_cell.length_b   1.000
_cell.length_c   1.000
_cell.angle_alpha   90.00
_cell.angle_beta   90.00
_cell.angle_gamma   90.00
#
_symmetry.space_group_name_H-M   'P 1'
#
loop_
_entity.id
_entity.type
_entity.pdbx_description
1 polymer ?
#
loop_
_entity_poly.entity_id
_entity_poly.type
_entity_poly.pdbx_seq_one_letter_code
_entity_poly.pdbx_strand_id
1 'polypeptide(L)'
;MAYSSGLVYDVIYQARLGKENEWGGWADFLIKVDEPSALGNYSYQVMDTKLATETKAATIIQISLYSEALSELQGYMPELMWVKTPDEEISYRVSEYAAYVRLVKKRFLEALAKEETDTYPEPVPHCDICTWWEVCNQKRRADDHLGFVAGMGNAQIKEIKMHDISTLGSFAQCPSPISFSPKKGAKQTFQKLRDQANIQWRSREENHRPIYELLEIQPEKGFFKLPEPHKYDLYLDLEGDPLVDPGGLEYMIGWYHLGEYHALWAKNEAEEKQAFETFMARVQEIKLEFPEMHIYHYAPYEVSAFRRLMGKYAICEDQMDGLLRSGTFIDLYGVVRQAVRASVEKYSIKDLEKFYGYTREIDLREVSRHKSMYEFLLETNKTGEASDEMIEAIRLYNQDDCISTQRLHTWLEELRLELINQGTDIPRPEPKPMEANEKITEHQGRIKPLVDALLEGIPVAQDERDSVQQAKFILAHMLDWYRREEKSLWWEHYRLLDLTPEELLEEKNAISFLSYTGKSFSEKRSTVYEYRFPFRRIQGCSISFASSTTRY
;
A
#
# COMPACT_ATOMS: atom_id res chain seq x y z
N MET A 1 -15.12 -24.93 30.71
CA MET A 1 -14.71 -26.21 31.34
C MET A 1 -13.55 -26.80 30.54
N ALA A 2 -12.34 -26.82 31.08
CA ALA A 2 -11.26 -27.62 30.49
C ALA A 2 -11.41 -29.05 30.99
N TYR A 3 -11.60 -30.00 30.08
CA TYR A 3 -11.50 -31.42 30.39
C TYR A 3 -10.06 -31.69 30.87
N SER A 4 -9.91 -31.97 32.17
CA SER A 4 -8.67 -32.44 32.77
C SER A 4 -8.39 -33.87 32.30
N SER A 5 -7.69 -34.03 31.18
CA SER A 5 -7.20 -35.35 30.76
C SER A 5 -5.96 -35.80 31.55
N GLY A 6 -5.43 -35.00 32.48
CA GLY A 6 -4.23 -35.34 33.24
C GLY A 6 -2.97 -35.50 32.38
N LEU A 7 -3.07 -35.18 31.10
CA LEU A 7 -1.98 -35.23 30.13
C LEU A 7 -1.28 -33.86 30.13
N VAL A 8 0.02 -33.90 30.39
CA VAL A 8 0.92 -32.75 30.29
C VAL A 8 1.44 -32.71 28.86
N TYR A 9 1.32 -31.56 28.20
CA TYR A 9 1.79 -31.37 26.82
C TYR A 9 2.86 -30.29 26.82
N ASP A 10 3.87 -30.43 25.95
CA ASP A 10 4.89 -29.41 25.81
C ASP A 10 4.36 -28.18 25.05
N VAL A 11 3.42 -28.40 24.13
CA VAL A 11 2.72 -27.37 23.35
C VAL A 11 1.23 -27.68 23.26
N ILE A 12 0.39 -26.67 23.51
CA ILE A 12 -1.07 -26.73 23.28
C ILE A 12 -1.43 -25.77 22.16
N TYR A 13 -1.89 -26.29 21.01
CA TYR A 13 -2.33 -25.49 19.87
C TYR A 13 -3.79 -25.06 20.00
N GLN A 14 -4.11 -23.83 19.60
CA GLN A 14 -5.46 -23.23 19.64
C GLN A 14 -6.09 -23.35 21.02
N ALA A 15 -5.37 -22.86 22.04
CA ALA A 15 -5.85 -22.89 23.40
C ALA A 15 -6.90 -21.80 23.63
N ARG A 16 -8.13 -22.22 23.92
CA ARG A 16 -9.19 -21.31 24.34
C ARG A 16 -8.94 -20.84 25.77
N LEU A 17 -8.61 -19.57 25.91
CA LEU A 17 -8.39 -18.90 27.19
C LEU A 17 -9.58 -18.00 27.52
N GLY A 18 -9.93 -17.92 28.79
CA GLY A 18 -11.01 -17.06 29.29
C GLY A 18 -12.15 -17.82 29.96
N LYS A 19 -13.07 -17.04 30.55
CA LYS A 19 -14.26 -17.55 31.22
C LYS A 19 -15.48 -17.49 30.30
N GLU A 20 -16.43 -18.37 30.56
CA GLU A 20 -17.69 -18.40 29.82
C GLU A 20 -18.46 -17.11 30.06
N ASN A 21 -18.90 -16.45 28.98
CA ASN A 21 -19.57 -15.13 28.98
C ASN A 21 -18.74 -13.95 29.52
N GLU A 22 -17.42 -14.07 29.60
CA GLU A 22 -16.51 -12.96 29.90
C GLU A 22 -15.48 -12.76 28.77
N TRP A 23 -14.38 -12.08 29.08
CA TRP A 23 -13.22 -11.98 28.20
C TRP A 23 -12.65 -13.36 27.90
N GLY A 24 -12.44 -13.63 26.61
CA GLY A 24 -11.76 -14.82 26.16
C GLY A 24 -11.23 -14.68 24.74
N GLY A 25 -10.47 -15.67 24.32
CA GLY A 25 -9.91 -15.75 22.99
C GLY A 25 -9.19 -17.07 22.77
N TRP A 26 -8.56 -17.18 21.62
CA TRP A 26 -7.82 -18.36 21.21
C TRP A 26 -6.37 -17.93 21.06
N ALA A 27 -5.51 -18.42 21.95
CA ALA A 27 -4.07 -18.30 21.76
C ALA A 27 -3.64 -19.35 20.75
N ASP A 28 -2.79 -18.98 19.79
CA ASP A 28 -2.28 -19.95 18.81
C ASP A 28 -1.55 -21.08 19.51
N PHE A 29 -0.70 -20.77 20.50
CA PHE A 29 0.03 -21.76 21.27
C PHE A 29 0.16 -21.39 22.75
N LEU A 30 0.15 -22.42 23.60
CA LEU A 30 0.69 -22.38 24.95
C LEU A 30 1.93 -23.25 25.01
N ILE A 31 3.05 -22.67 25.45
CA ILE A 31 4.35 -23.34 25.54
C ILE A 31 4.65 -23.63 27.01
N LYS A 32 4.93 -24.89 27.32
CA LYS A 32 5.25 -25.34 28.67
C LYS A 32 6.62 -24.84 29.09
N VAL A 33 6.74 -24.37 30.34
CA VAL A 33 8.01 -23.98 30.97
C VAL A 33 8.13 -24.62 32.35
N ASP A 34 9.36 -24.86 32.80
CA ASP A 34 9.67 -25.51 34.09
C ASP A 34 9.56 -24.54 35.28
N GLU A 35 8.46 -23.81 35.35
CA GLU A 35 8.14 -22.90 36.46
C GLU A 35 6.93 -23.42 37.24
N PRO A 36 7.01 -23.66 38.56
CA PRO A 36 5.90 -24.22 39.31
C PRO A 36 4.64 -23.35 39.29
N SER A 37 3.47 -24.00 39.14
CA SER A 37 2.15 -23.37 39.13
C SER A 37 1.10 -24.27 39.77
N ALA A 38 -0.17 -23.84 39.76
CA ALA A 38 -1.29 -24.68 40.18
C ALA A 38 -1.47 -25.95 39.32
N LEU A 39 -0.80 -26.03 38.17
CA LEU A 39 -0.78 -27.20 37.28
C LEU A 39 0.28 -28.25 37.66
N GLY A 40 1.23 -27.92 38.56
CA GLY A 40 2.31 -28.79 38.99
C GLY A 40 3.68 -28.10 38.98
N ASN A 41 4.75 -28.85 38.71
CA ASN A 41 6.12 -28.32 38.62
C ASN A 41 6.41 -27.58 37.30
N TYR A 42 5.37 -27.16 36.59
CA TYR A 42 5.44 -26.47 35.31
C TYR A 42 4.32 -25.45 35.19
N SER A 43 4.47 -24.52 34.26
CA SER A 43 3.47 -23.53 33.88
C SER A 43 3.47 -23.40 32.35
N TYR A 44 2.57 -22.58 31.82
CA TYR A 44 2.58 -22.24 30.40
C TYR A 44 2.82 -20.75 30.19
N GLN A 45 3.39 -20.43 29.04
CA GLN A 45 3.51 -19.08 28.49
C GLN A 45 2.76 -19.02 27.15
N VAL A 46 2.25 -17.83 26.80
CA VAL A 46 1.49 -17.62 25.55
C VAL A 46 2.45 -17.38 24.40
N MET A 47 2.18 -17.99 23.24
CA MET A 47 2.82 -17.68 21.98
C MET A 47 1.78 -17.50 20.87
N ASP A 48 1.96 -16.45 20.06
CA ASP A 48 1.07 -16.11 18.94
C ASP A 48 1.88 -16.00 17.65
N THR A 49 1.34 -16.48 16.54
CA THR A 49 2.02 -16.43 15.23
C THR A 49 1.59 -15.21 14.44
N LYS A 50 2.54 -14.53 13.80
CA LYS A 50 2.29 -13.38 12.94
C LYS A 50 3.12 -13.47 11.68
N LEU A 51 2.49 -13.17 10.53
CA LEU A 51 3.18 -13.10 9.24
C LEU A 51 4.01 -11.82 9.10
N ALA A 52 3.71 -10.78 9.88
CA ALA A 52 4.51 -9.56 9.88
C ALA A 52 5.85 -9.81 10.59
N THR A 53 6.93 -9.30 10.01
CA THR A 53 8.28 -9.34 10.60
C THR A 53 8.42 -8.45 11.84
N GLU A 54 7.57 -7.42 11.95
CA GLU A 54 7.48 -6.55 13.13
C GLU A 54 6.23 -6.84 13.99
N THR A 55 6.43 -6.94 15.30
CA THR A 55 5.33 -7.09 16.25
C THR A 55 4.52 -5.81 16.41
N LYS A 56 3.26 -5.85 15.96
CA LYS A 56 2.32 -4.72 16.11
C LYS A 56 1.87 -4.55 17.56
N ALA A 57 1.64 -3.30 17.98
CA ALA A 57 1.13 -2.99 19.32
C ALA A 57 -0.18 -3.72 19.68
N ALA A 58 -1.06 -3.95 18.69
CA ALA A 58 -2.29 -4.71 18.88
C ALA A 58 -2.01 -6.17 19.29
N THR A 59 -0.96 -6.78 18.73
CA THR A 59 -0.52 -8.15 19.07
C THR A 59 -0.05 -8.21 20.51
N ILE A 60 0.76 -7.25 20.96
CA ILE A 60 1.21 -7.16 22.35
C ILE A 60 0.04 -7.10 23.33
N ILE A 61 -0.99 -6.29 23.03
CA ILE A 61 -2.21 -6.21 23.85
C ILE A 61 -2.94 -7.56 23.88
N GLN A 62 -3.07 -8.24 22.73
CA GLN A 62 -3.72 -9.54 22.62
C GLN A 62 -3.02 -10.60 23.48
N ILE A 63 -1.71 -10.82 23.30
CA ILE A 63 -0.96 -11.85 24.04
C ILE A 63 -0.81 -11.51 25.54
N SER A 64 -0.85 -10.22 25.90
CA SER A 64 -0.92 -9.80 27.30
C SER A 64 -2.26 -10.18 27.95
N LEU A 65 -3.38 -10.01 27.25
CA LEU A 65 -4.71 -10.41 27.72
C LEU A 65 -4.80 -11.94 27.86
N TYR A 66 -4.20 -12.68 26.94
CA TYR A 66 -4.10 -14.14 27.04
C TYR A 66 -3.24 -14.56 28.23
N SER A 67 -2.11 -13.89 28.48
CA SER A 67 -1.24 -14.18 29.63
C SER A 67 -1.96 -13.91 30.96
N GLU A 68 -2.75 -12.83 31.04
CA GLU A 68 -3.64 -12.54 32.18
C GLU A 68 -4.66 -13.68 32.37
N ALA A 69 -5.38 -14.07 31.31
CA ALA A 69 -6.37 -15.15 31.38
C ALA A 69 -5.74 -16.51 31.76
N LEU A 70 -4.55 -16.80 31.25
CA LEU A 70 -3.78 -18.00 31.59
C LEU A 70 -3.36 -17.98 33.06
N SER A 71 -2.97 -16.81 33.59
CA SER A 71 -2.60 -16.67 35.00
C SER A 71 -3.71 -17.05 35.96
N GLU A 72 -4.98 -16.82 35.59
CA GLU A 72 -6.13 -17.24 36.38
C GLU A 72 -6.29 -18.77 36.40
N LEU A 73 -5.91 -19.46 35.32
CA LEU A 73 -5.99 -20.92 35.21
C LEU A 73 -4.87 -21.63 35.96
N GLN A 74 -3.65 -21.13 35.85
CA GLN A 74 -2.46 -21.76 36.45
C GLN A 74 -2.06 -21.13 37.79
N GLY A 75 -2.73 -20.08 38.26
CA GLY A 75 -2.41 -19.39 39.51
C GLY A 75 -1.06 -18.67 39.52
N TYR A 76 -0.43 -18.53 38.36
CA TYR A 76 0.89 -17.95 38.17
C TYR A 76 0.91 -17.07 36.92
N MET A 77 1.35 -15.82 37.06
CA MET A 77 1.48 -14.89 35.95
C MET A 77 2.73 -15.21 35.15
N PRO A 78 2.62 -15.53 33.84
CA PRO A 78 3.80 -15.75 32.99
C PRO A 78 4.79 -14.58 33.06
N GLU A 79 6.09 -14.86 33.16
CA GLU A 79 7.12 -13.82 33.05
C GLU A 79 7.17 -13.26 31.61
N LEU A 80 7.15 -14.17 30.63
CA LEU A 80 7.27 -13.87 29.21
C LEU A 80 6.02 -14.28 28.43
N MET A 81 5.86 -13.62 27.29
CA MET A 81 4.91 -13.92 26.22
C MET A 81 5.62 -13.76 24.88
N TRP A 82 5.23 -14.53 23.87
CA TRP A 82 6.02 -14.72 22.66
C TRP A 82 5.24 -14.38 21.40
N VAL A 83 5.96 -13.88 20.40
CA VAL A 83 5.48 -13.78 19.02
C VAL A 83 6.42 -14.58 18.14
N LYS A 84 5.87 -15.51 17.36
CA LYS A 84 6.59 -16.21 16.30
C LYS A 84 6.32 -15.50 14.98
N THR A 85 7.35 -14.89 14.41
CA THR A 85 7.35 -14.36 13.04
C THR A 85 7.89 -15.44 12.08
N PRO A 86 7.86 -15.23 10.74
CA PRO A 86 8.53 -16.13 9.82
C PRO A 86 10.03 -16.26 10.15
N ASP A 87 10.66 -15.14 10.53
CA ASP A 87 12.11 -15.06 10.74
C ASP A 87 12.56 -15.53 12.12
N GLU A 88 11.81 -15.22 13.19
CA GLU A 88 12.30 -15.37 14.56
C GLU A 88 11.22 -15.56 15.63
N GLU A 89 11.67 -15.88 16.85
CA GLU A 89 10.85 -15.90 18.06
C GLU A 89 11.23 -14.73 18.95
N ILE A 90 10.27 -13.82 19.14
CA ILE A 90 10.48 -12.60 19.90
C ILE A 90 9.76 -12.72 21.23
N SER A 91 10.50 -12.59 22.33
CA SER A 91 9.94 -12.59 23.69
C SER A 91 9.67 -11.17 24.21
N TYR A 92 8.58 -11.02 24.94
CA TYR A 92 8.21 -9.80 25.64
C TYR A 92 7.91 -10.09 27.11
N ARG A 93 8.33 -9.19 28.02
CA ARG A 93 8.00 -9.31 29.44
C ARG A 93 6.58 -8.84 29.69
N VAL A 94 5.74 -9.70 30.26
CA VAL A 94 4.33 -9.36 30.50
C VAL A 94 4.20 -8.15 31.43
N SER A 95 5.11 -8.03 32.40
CA SER A 95 5.13 -6.93 33.37
C SER A 95 5.34 -5.54 32.76
N GLU A 96 5.98 -5.43 31.59
CA GLU A 96 6.21 -4.16 30.90
C GLU A 96 4.92 -3.58 30.29
N TYR A 97 3.94 -4.44 29.99
CA TYR A 97 2.70 -4.06 29.31
C TYR A 97 1.46 -4.17 30.20
N ALA A 98 1.50 -5.00 31.24
CA ALA A 98 0.34 -5.35 32.06
C ALA A 98 -0.39 -4.12 32.64
N ALA A 99 0.34 -3.07 33.05
CA ALA A 99 -0.28 -1.86 33.60
C ALA A 99 -1.11 -1.10 32.54
N TYR A 100 -0.59 -0.98 31.32
CA TYR A 100 -1.28 -0.33 30.22
C TYR A 100 -2.50 -1.15 29.78
N VAL A 101 -2.34 -2.47 29.67
CA VAL A 101 -3.44 -3.39 29.30
C VAL A 101 -4.58 -3.33 30.31
N ARG A 102 -4.29 -3.30 31.62
CA ARG A 102 -5.31 -3.10 32.66
C ARG A 102 -6.07 -1.78 32.49
N LEU A 103 -5.37 -0.69 32.15
CA LEU A 103 -6.02 0.60 31.89
C LEU A 103 -6.94 0.56 30.67
N VAL A 104 -6.47 -0.02 29.56
CA VAL A 104 -7.26 -0.15 28.31
C VAL A 104 -8.47 -1.06 28.53
N LYS A 105 -8.28 -2.22 29.15
CA LYS A 105 -9.35 -3.17 29.51
C LYS A 105 -10.41 -2.51 30.39
N LYS A 106 -9.98 -1.77 31.43
CA LYS A 106 -10.89 -1.00 32.29
C LYS A 106 -11.71 0.01 31.48
N ARG A 107 -11.06 0.84 30.65
CA ARG A 107 -11.75 1.85 29.83
C ARG A 107 -12.74 1.22 28.84
N PHE A 108 -12.40 0.07 28.26
CA PHE A 108 -13.28 -0.66 27.36
C PHE A 108 -14.51 -1.19 28.10
N LEU A 109 -14.33 -1.82 29.25
CA LEU A 109 -15.43 -2.30 30.09
C LEU A 109 -16.33 -1.16 30.57
N GLU A 110 -15.74 -0.04 30.99
CA GLU A 110 -16.47 1.19 31.33
C GLU A 110 -17.24 1.78 30.14
N ALA A 111 -16.76 1.60 28.92
CA ALA A 111 -17.47 2.01 27.71
C ALA A 111 -18.64 1.07 27.39
N LEU A 112 -18.46 -0.25 27.54
CA LEU A 112 -19.52 -1.25 27.35
C LEU A 112 -20.62 -1.16 28.41
N ALA A 113 -20.28 -0.79 29.65
CA ALA A 113 -21.24 -0.67 30.74
C ALA A 113 -22.18 0.55 30.60
N LYS A 114 -21.94 1.45 29.63
CA LYS A 114 -22.86 2.55 29.33
C LYS A 114 -24.04 2.00 28.53
N GLU A 115 -25.27 2.20 29.03
CA GLU A 115 -26.53 1.77 28.38
C GLU A 115 -26.65 2.23 26.92
N GLU A 116 -27.47 1.49 26.16
CA GLU A 116 -27.81 1.60 24.73
C GLU A 116 -27.21 2.82 24.03
N THR A 117 -25.98 2.65 23.54
CA THR A 117 -25.52 3.46 22.44
C THR A 117 -26.21 2.97 21.19
N ASP A 118 -26.90 3.86 20.47
CA ASP A 118 -27.33 3.60 19.11
C ASP A 118 -26.08 3.28 18.28
N THR A 119 -25.86 1.99 18.00
CA THR A 119 -24.67 1.51 17.31
C THR A 119 -24.93 1.50 15.81
N TYR A 120 -24.01 2.09 15.06
CA TYR A 120 -24.08 2.18 13.61
C TYR A 120 -22.92 1.41 12.96
N PRO A 121 -23.13 0.66 11.87
CA PRO A 121 -22.08 -0.11 11.20
C PRO A 121 -21.16 0.78 10.34
N GLU A 122 -20.43 1.70 10.98
CA GLU A 122 -19.42 2.53 10.31
C GLU A 122 -18.36 1.66 9.60
N PRO A 123 -17.86 2.05 8.41
CA PRO A 123 -16.84 1.29 7.71
C PRO A 123 -15.52 1.26 8.49
N VAL A 124 -14.96 0.05 8.60
CA VAL A 124 -13.68 -0.21 9.28
C VAL A 124 -12.85 -1.17 8.43
N PRO A 125 -11.51 -1.21 8.61
CA PRO A 125 -10.64 -2.10 7.83
C PRO A 125 -11.01 -3.59 7.94
N HIS A 126 -11.59 -4.02 9.07
CA HIS A 126 -12.02 -5.41 9.23
C HIS A 126 -13.22 -5.79 8.35
N CYS A 127 -13.94 -4.83 7.76
CA CYS A 127 -15.09 -5.13 6.90
C CYS A 127 -14.74 -6.02 5.71
N ASP A 128 -13.50 -6.00 5.21
CA ASP A 128 -13.08 -6.75 4.03
C ASP A 128 -13.08 -8.28 4.24
N ILE A 129 -13.00 -8.72 5.51
CA ILE A 129 -13.00 -10.15 5.89
C ILE A 129 -14.12 -10.51 6.88
N CYS A 130 -14.93 -9.53 7.29
CA CYS A 130 -15.95 -9.69 8.32
C CYS A 130 -17.16 -10.43 7.77
N THR A 131 -17.62 -11.51 8.42
CA THR A 131 -18.83 -12.25 8.01
C THR A 131 -20.13 -11.42 8.00
N TRP A 132 -20.16 -10.28 8.70
CA TRP A 132 -21.32 -9.38 8.77
C TRP A 132 -21.30 -8.28 7.70
N TRP A 133 -20.29 -8.26 6.82
CA TRP A 133 -20.07 -7.15 5.90
C TRP A 133 -21.28 -6.87 5.02
N GLU A 134 -21.98 -7.90 4.53
CA GLU A 134 -23.17 -7.76 3.69
C GLU A 134 -24.31 -7.05 4.41
N VAL A 135 -24.61 -7.49 5.63
CA VAL A 135 -25.68 -6.91 6.47
C VAL A 135 -25.35 -5.45 6.79
N CYS A 136 -24.12 -5.18 7.22
CA CYS A 136 -23.65 -3.82 7.48
C CYS A 136 -23.72 -2.93 6.21
N ASN A 137 -23.32 -3.46 5.07
CA ASN A 137 -23.33 -2.74 3.80
C ASN A 137 -24.76 -2.45 3.32
N GLN A 138 -25.67 -3.42 3.41
CA GLN A 138 -27.09 -3.22 3.08
C GLN A 138 -27.71 -2.11 3.92
N LYS A 139 -27.46 -2.10 5.24
CA LYS A 139 -27.89 -1.02 6.12
C LYS A 139 -27.33 0.34 5.67
N ARG A 140 -26.03 0.42 5.42
CA ARG A 140 -25.39 1.66 4.93
C ARG A 140 -25.97 2.14 3.60
N ARG A 141 -26.29 1.22 2.68
CA ARG A 141 -26.90 1.53 1.38
C ARG A 141 -28.30 2.11 1.56
N ALA A 142 -29.12 1.47 2.39
CA ALA A 142 -30.47 1.94 2.71
C ALA A 142 -30.46 3.34 3.36
N ASP A 143 -29.46 3.60 4.21
CA ASP A 143 -29.31 4.87 4.91
C ASP A 143 -28.58 5.96 4.07
N ASP A 144 -28.25 5.69 2.80
CA ASP A 144 -27.51 6.59 1.91
C ASP A 144 -26.20 7.13 2.53
N HIS A 145 -25.43 6.23 3.14
CA HIS A 145 -24.31 6.59 4.01
C HIS A 145 -23.20 7.39 3.29
N LEU A 146 -22.67 8.42 3.96
CA LEU A 146 -21.58 9.28 3.47
C LEU A 146 -20.30 8.50 3.07
N GLY A 147 -20.09 7.33 3.65
CA GLY A 147 -18.93 6.47 3.34
C GLY A 147 -18.87 5.95 1.90
N PHE A 148 -19.92 6.15 1.09
CA PHE A 148 -19.88 5.85 -0.34
C PHE A 148 -19.35 7.00 -1.20
N VAL A 149 -19.09 8.18 -0.63
CA VAL A 149 -18.42 9.27 -1.35
C VAL A 149 -16.96 8.91 -1.56
N ALA A 150 -16.50 8.87 -2.80
CA ALA A 150 -15.13 8.46 -3.12
C ALA A 150 -14.10 9.37 -2.43
N GLY A 151 -13.11 8.75 -1.79
CA GLY A 151 -12.06 9.47 -1.04
C GLY A 151 -12.52 10.05 0.31
N MET A 152 -13.74 9.76 0.77
CA MET A 152 -14.20 10.19 2.08
C MET A 152 -13.81 9.20 3.18
N GLY A 153 -13.01 9.66 4.14
CA GLY A 153 -12.64 8.90 5.33
C GLY A 153 -13.51 9.20 6.56
N ASN A 154 -13.36 8.36 7.59
CA ASN A 154 -14.14 8.43 8.83
C ASN A 154 -14.03 9.79 9.56
N ALA A 155 -12.90 10.48 9.43
CA ALA A 155 -12.71 11.80 10.01
C ALA A 155 -13.57 12.87 9.31
N GLN A 156 -13.68 12.82 7.97
CA GLN A 156 -14.55 13.75 7.23
C GLN A 156 -16.03 13.42 7.46
N ILE A 157 -16.41 12.14 7.51
CA ILE A 157 -17.79 11.71 7.83
C ILE A 157 -18.22 12.31 9.18
N LYS A 158 -17.40 12.16 10.21
CA LYS A 158 -17.69 12.71 11.55
C LYS A 158 -17.82 14.23 11.54
N GLU A 159 -16.99 14.93 10.77
CA GLU A 159 -17.07 16.39 10.66
C GLU A 159 -18.36 16.82 9.94
N ILE A 160 -18.71 16.18 8.81
CA ILE A 160 -19.93 16.49 8.04
C ILE A 160 -21.20 16.24 8.89
N LYS A 161 -21.24 15.15 9.65
CA LYS A 161 -22.34 14.85 10.59
C LYS A 161 -22.50 15.92 11.68
N MET A 162 -21.46 16.68 12.04
CA MET A 162 -21.57 17.81 13.00
C MET A 162 -22.25 19.05 12.40
N HIS A 163 -22.42 19.11 11.08
CA HIS A 163 -23.14 20.17 10.36
C HIS A 163 -24.52 19.69 9.90
N ASP A 164 -25.10 18.71 10.59
CA ASP A 164 -26.44 18.14 10.34
C ASP A 164 -26.62 17.53 8.94
N ILE A 165 -25.53 17.10 8.31
CA ILE A 165 -25.53 16.40 7.02
C ILE A 165 -25.16 14.94 7.29
N SER A 166 -26.09 14.02 7.04
CA SER A 166 -25.92 12.60 7.40
C SER A 166 -25.89 11.65 6.20
N THR A 167 -26.26 12.10 5.00
CA THR A 167 -26.38 11.25 3.79
C THR A 167 -25.55 11.78 2.63
N LEU A 168 -25.18 10.89 1.70
CA LEU A 168 -24.50 11.25 0.46
C LEU A 168 -25.36 12.21 -0.37
N GLY A 169 -26.65 11.93 -0.53
CA GLY A 169 -27.56 12.78 -1.29
C GLY A 169 -27.77 14.17 -0.68
N SER A 170 -27.83 14.28 0.66
CA SER A 170 -27.91 15.59 1.32
C SER A 170 -26.61 16.38 1.17
N PHE A 171 -25.46 15.70 1.27
CA PHE A 171 -24.16 16.33 1.07
C PHE A 171 -23.95 16.81 -0.38
N ALA A 172 -24.32 15.98 -1.35
CA ALA A 172 -24.31 16.28 -2.79
C ALA A 172 -25.11 17.55 -3.15
N GLN A 173 -26.21 17.79 -2.44
CA GLN A 173 -27.13 18.91 -2.66
C GLN A 173 -26.76 20.17 -1.84
N CYS A 174 -25.73 20.11 -0.99
CA CYS A 174 -25.26 21.30 -0.30
C CYS A 174 -24.86 22.40 -1.29
N PRO A 175 -25.03 23.69 -0.93
CA PRO A 175 -24.58 24.81 -1.76
C PRO A 175 -23.10 24.68 -2.13
N SER A 176 -22.75 25.15 -3.33
CA SER A 176 -21.36 25.31 -3.77
C SER A 176 -21.08 26.80 -3.99
N PRO A 177 -20.13 27.41 -3.26
CA PRO A 177 -19.25 26.78 -2.27
C PRO A 177 -19.97 26.37 -0.98
N ILE A 178 -19.41 25.40 -0.23
CA ILE A 178 -19.98 24.96 1.04
C ILE A 178 -20.12 26.13 2.04
N SER A 179 -21.26 26.20 2.70
CA SER A 179 -21.62 27.31 3.60
C SER A 179 -20.96 27.20 4.97
N PHE A 180 -20.72 25.98 5.45
CA PHE A 180 -20.14 25.74 6.77
C PHE A 180 -18.61 25.90 6.78
N SER A 181 -18.08 26.11 7.98
CA SER A 181 -16.63 26.13 8.24
C SER A 181 -16.27 24.90 9.06
N PRO A 182 -15.46 23.97 8.53
CA PRO A 182 -15.09 22.77 9.26
C PRO A 182 -14.23 23.12 10.49
N LYS A 183 -14.52 22.49 11.62
CA LYS A 183 -13.68 22.57 12.83
C LYS A 183 -12.38 21.81 12.64
N LYS A 184 -12.39 20.77 11.80
CA LYS A 184 -11.23 19.92 11.49
C LYS A 184 -11.11 19.70 9.99
N GLY A 185 -9.93 19.97 9.43
CA GLY A 185 -9.63 19.82 8.00
C GLY A 185 -9.82 21.14 7.22
N ALA A 186 -9.29 21.19 6.01
CA ALA A 186 -9.36 22.38 5.15
C ALA A 186 -10.74 22.47 4.48
N LYS A 187 -11.31 23.69 4.41
CA LYS A 187 -12.61 23.94 3.74
C LYS A 187 -12.63 23.44 2.29
N GLN A 188 -11.50 23.58 1.58
CA GLN A 188 -11.35 23.13 0.20
C GLN A 188 -11.48 21.60 0.05
N THR A 189 -11.03 20.82 1.04
CA THR A 189 -11.19 19.36 1.03
C THR A 189 -12.67 18.97 1.09
N PHE A 190 -13.46 19.60 1.95
CA PHE A 190 -14.90 19.36 2.03
C PHE A 190 -15.64 19.86 0.78
N GLN A 191 -15.16 20.94 0.15
CA GLN A 191 -15.67 21.37 -1.15
C GLN A 191 -15.47 20.28 -2.22
N LYS A 192 -14.25 19.74 -2.36
CA LYS A 192 -13.95 18.65 -3.30
C LYS A 192 -14.81 17.40 -3.02
N LEU A 193 -14.97 17.02 -1.76
CA LEU A 193 -15.81 15.88 -1.36
C LEU A 193 -17.29 16.13 -1.67
N ARG A 194 -17.78 17.36 -1.50
CA ARG A 194 -19.15 17.73 -1.87
C ARG A 194 -19.36 17.58 -3.37
N ASP A 195 -18.40 18.04 -4.18
CA ASP A 195 -18.49 17.94 -5.63
C ASP A 195 -18.37 16.48 -6.11
N GLN A 196 -17.56 15.66 -5.43
CA GLN A 196 -17.52 14.21 -5.63
C GLN A 196 -18.85 13.54 -5.26
N ALA A 197 -19.47 13.91 -4.14
CA ALA A 197 -20.80 13.44 -3.79
C ALA A 197 -21.84 13.86 -4.84
N ASN A 198 -21.73 15.08 -5.38
CA ASN A 198 -22.65 15.61 -6.39
C ASN A 198 -22.63 14.78 -7.68
N ILE A 199 -21.46 14.48 -8.23
CA ILE A 199 -21.38 13.71 -9.48
C ILE A 199 -21.86 12.25 -9.28
N GLN A 200 -21.56 11.64 -8.13
CA GLN A 200 -22.05 10.31 -7.79
C GLN A 200 -23.57 10.29 -7.63
N TRP A 201 -24.13 11.31 -6.97
CA TRP A 201 -25.57 11.47 -6.81
C TRP A 201 -26.28 11.68 -8.16
N ARG A 202 -25.77 12.57 -9.02
CA ARG A 202 -26.32 12.79 -10.37
C ARG A 202 -26.34 11.52 -11.21
N SER A 203 -25.25 10.76 -11.19
CA SER A 203 -25.17 9.48 -11.88
C SER A 203 -26.22 8.50 -11.37
N ARG A 204 -26.47 8.44 -10.06
CA ARG A 204 -27.54 7.63 -9.47
C ARG A 204 -28.93 8.06 -9.96
N GLU A 205 -29.23 9.36 -9.99
CA GLU A 205 -30.51 9.89 -10.48
C GLU A 205 -30.70 9.63 -11.98
N GLU A 206 -29.62 9.59 -12.76
CA GLU A 206 -29.60 9.25 -14.19
C GLU A 206 -29.46 7.73 -14.43
N ASN A 207 -30.08 6.89 -13.58
CA ASN A 207 -30.08 5.43 -13.68
C ASN A 207 -28.67 4.82 -13.79
N HIS A 208 -27.75 5.30 -12.95
CA HIS A 208 -26.34 4.90 -12.92
C HIS A 208 -25.56 5.15 -14.22
N ARG A 209 -26.01 6.08 -15.08
CA ARG A 209 -25.25 6.53 -16.24
C ARG A 209 -23.85 7.01 -15.81
N PRO A 210 -22.75 6.59 -16.46
CA PRO A 210 -21.42 7.13 -16.18
C PRO A 210 -21.35 8.63 -16.48
N ILE A 211 -21.01 9.44 -15.48
CA ILE A 211 -20.80 10.89 -15.62
C ILE A 211 -19.40 11.22 -15.12
N TYR A 212 -18.67 12.04 -15.87
CA TYR A 212 -17.39 12.59 -15.46
C TYR A 212 -17.36 14.09 -15.73
N GLU A 213 -16.47 14.79 -15.03
CA GLU A 213 -16.15 16.19 -15.28
C GLU A 213 -14.64 16.41 -15.17
N LEU A 214 -14.13 17.36 -15.94
CA LEU A 214 -12.72 17.73 -15.92
C LEU A 214 -12.46 18.69 -14.76
N LEU A 215 -11.38 18.42 -14.03
CA LEU A 215 -10.93 19.28 -12.95
C LEU A 215 -10.24 20.53 -13.51
N GLU A 216 -10.08 21.54 -12.65
CA GLU A 216 -9.31 22.73 -12.99
C GLU A 216 -7.87 22.35 -13.34
N ILE A 217 -7.43 22.79 -14.50
CA ILE A 217 -6.12 22.51 -15.06
C ILE A 217 -5.04 23.27 -14.29
N GLN A 218 -4.09 22.53 -13.73
CA GLN A 218 -2.96 23.07 -12.98
C GLN A 218 -1.65 22.65 -13.66
N PRO A 219 -0.71 23.59 -13.88
CA PRO A 219 0.62 23.24 -14.38
C PRO A 219 1.25 22.09 -13.58
N GLU A 220 1.98 21.21 -14.28
CA GLU A 220 2.70 20.06 -13.72
C GLU A 220 1.82 18.94 -13.11
N LYS A 221 0.49 19.01 -13.27
CA LYS A 221 -0.47 18.01 -12.75
C LYS A 221 -1.37 17.45 -13.83
N GLY A 222 -1.95 16.27 -13.57
CA GLY A 222 -2.94 15.67 -14.46
C GLY A 222 -2.40 15.53 -15.89
N PHE A 223 -3.09 16.15 -16.85
CA PHE A 223 -2.73 16.10 -18.26
C PHE A 223 -1.32 16.61 -18.61
N PHE A 224 -0.70 17.46 -17.78
CA PHE A 224 0.69 17.91 -17.98
C PHE A 224 1.72 16.80 -17.75
N LYS A 225 1.33 15.71 -17.09
CA LYS A 225 2.20 14.54 -16.87
C LYS A 225 2.17 13.54 -18.03
N LEU A 226 1.29 13.74 -19.02
CA LEU A 226 1.20 12.85 -20.18
C LEU A 226 2.23 13.24 -21.25
N PRO A 227 3.23 12.39 -21.54
CA PRO A 227 4.15 12.60 -22.66
C PRO A 227 3.44 12.41 -23.99
N GLU A 228 4.13 12.69 -25.10
CA GLU A 228 3.57 12.41 -26.42
C GLU A 228 3.42 10.90 -26.61
N PRO A 229 2.23 10.38 -26.98
CA PRO A 229 2.03 8.96 -27.19
C PRO A 229 2.96 8.42 -28.27
N HIS A 230 3.57 7.27 -28.01
CA HIS A 230 4.50 6.65 -28.92
C HIS A 230 4.04 5.24 -29.30
N LYS A 231 4.26 4.85 -30.56
CA LYS A 231 3.80 3.55 -31.08
C LYS A 231 4.34 2.36 -30.28
N TYR A 232 5.54 2.51 -29.69
CA TYR A 232 6.24 1.47 -28.96
C TYR A 232 6.09 1.59 -27.44
N ASP A 233 5.09 2.34 -26.95
CA ASP A 233 4.75 2.37 -25.54
C ASP A 233 4.38 0.97 -25.02
N LEU A 234 4.60 0.78 -23.72
CA LEU A 234 4.27 -0.44 -22.97
C LEU A 234 3.20 -0.12 -21.93
N TYR A 235 2.28 -1.05 -21.71
CA TYR A 235 1.27 -0.95 -20.65
C TYR A 235 1.44 -2.13 -19.71
N LEU A 236 1.86 -1.84 -18.48
CA LEU A 236 2.39 -2.80 -17.52
C LEU A 236 1.38 -3.07 -16.39
N ASP A 237 1.26 -4.34 -16.00
CA ASP A 237 0.58 -4.77 -14.79
C ASP A 237 1.30 -5.97 -14.16
N LEU A 238 1.28 -6.08 -12.83
CA LEU A 238 1.99 -7.11 -12.07
C LEU A 238 1.04 -7.89 -11.18
N GLU A 239 1.31 -9.19 -11.02
CA GLU A 239 0.70 -10.00 -9.97
C GLU A 239 1.77 -10.52 -9.00
N GLY A 240 1.49 -10.38 -7.71
CA GLY A 240 2.39 -10.81 -6.66
C GLY A 240 1.67 -11.22 -5.38
N ASP A 241 2.39 -12.01 -4.59
CA ASP A 241 1.94 -12.54 -3.31
C ASP A 241 3.00 -12.23 -2.23
N PRO A 242 2.67 -11.35 -1.25
CA PRO A 242 3.59 -11.02 -0.17
C PRO A 242 3.78 -12.15 0.85
N LEU A 243 2.98 -13.22 0.80
CA LEU A 243 3.00 -14.31 1.78
C LEU A 243 3.96 -15.45 1.42
N VAL A 244 4.49 -15.46 0.19
CA VAL A 244 5.51 -16.41 -0.23
C VAL A 244 6.81 -16.14 0.54
N ASP A 245 7.26 -17.12 1.33
CA ASP A 245 8.51 -17.07 2.08
C ASP A 245 9.72 -17.02 1.13
N PRO A 246 10.81 -16.28 1.43
CA PRO A 246 11.06 -15.45 2.62
C PRO A 246 10.67 -13.96 2.49
N GLY A 247 10.23 -13.49 1.32
CA GLY A 247 10.13 -12.04 1.07
C GLY A 247 9.05 -11.60 0.08
N GLY A 248 8.07 -12.45 -0.16
CA GLY A 248 7.07 -12.30 -1.21
C GLY A 248 7.61 -12.63 -2.61
N LEU A 249 6.68 -12.80 -3.55
CA LEU A 249 6.96 -13.18 -4.93
C LEU A 249 6.00 -12.48 -5.91
N GLU A 250 6.55 -11.70 -6.84
CA GLU A 250 5.89 -11.28 -8.08
C GLU A 250 5.87 -12.47 -9.04
N TYR A 251 4.77 -13.23 -9.01
CA TYR A 251 4.63 -14.44 -9.81
C TYR A 251 4.24 -14.18 -11.27
N MET A 252 3.86 -12.95 -11.63
CA MET A 252 3.63 -12.57 -13.02
C MET A 252 4.00 -11.11 -13.34
N ILE A 253 4.76 -10.92 -14.42
CA ILE A 253 4.99 -9.62 -15.07
C ILE A 253 4.28 -9.64 -16.42
N GLY A 254 3.20 -8.87 -16.56
CA GLY A 254 2.46 -8.77 -17.81
C GLY A 254 2.55 -7.40 -18.44
N TRP A 255 2.61 -7.35 -19.78
CA TRP A 255 2.55 -6.09 -20.49
C TRP A 255 1.88 -6.22 -21.86
N TYR A 256 1.21 -5.15 -22.28
CA TYR A 256 0.65 -5.00 -23.60
C TYR A 256 1.52 -4.09 -24.46
N HIS A 257 1.86 -4.54 -25.67
CA HIS A 257 2.75 -3.85 -26.60
C HIS A 257 2.35 -4.16 -28.04
N LEU A 258 2.25 -3.13 -28.90
CA LEU A 258 1.98 -3.28 -30.34
C LEU A 258 0.75 -4.14 -30.69
N GLY A 259 -0.25 -4.22 -29.81
CA GLY A 259 -1.44 -5.04 -30.04
C GLY A 259 -1.37 -6.45 -29.48
N GLU A 260 -0.25 -6.81 -28.85
CA GLU A 260 0.00 -8.13 -28.30
C GLU A 260 0.22 -8.07 -26.78
N TYR A 261 -0.31 -9.07 -26.08
CA TYR A 261 -0.07 -9.25 -24.65
C TYR A 261 1.07 -10.25 -24.45
N HIS A 262 1.95 -9.92 -23.52
CA HIS A 262 3.07 -10.76 -23.11
C HIS A 262 3.04 -10.95 -21.60
N ALA A 263 3.47 -12.12 -21.14
CA ALA A 263 3.56 -12.44 -19.72
C ALA A 263 4.82 -13.25 -19.43
N LEU A 264 5.44 -12.97 -18.29
CA LEU A 264 6.50 -13.78 -17.70
C LEU A 264 5.99 -14.29 -16.36
N TRP A 265 6.10 -15.61 -16.14
CA TRP A 265 5.66 -16.27 -14.92
C TRP A 265 6.84 -16.67 -14.05
N ALA A 266 6.62 -16.66 -12.74
CA ALA A 266 7.58 -17.14 -11.75
C ALA A 266 6.89 -17.97 -10.68
N LYS A 267 7.56 -19.06 -10.28
CA LYS A 267 7.12 -19.96 -9.22
C LYS A 267 8.03 -19.94 -7.99
N ASN A 268 9.17 -19.26 -8.09
CA ASN A 268 10.20 -19.17 -7.07
C ASN A 268 11.07 -17.94 -7.35
N GLU A 269 11.97 -17.60 -6.40
CA GLU A 269 12.83 -16.42 -6.49
C GLU A 269 13.77 -16.43 -7.71
N ALA A 270 14.25 -17.61 -8.13
CA ALA A 270 15.12 -17.71 -9.30
C ALA A 270 14.38 -17.36 -10.59
N GLU A 271 13.14 -17.84 -10.74
CA GLU A 271 12.27 -17.50 -11.86
C GLU A 271 11.80 -16.03 -11.79
N GLU A 272 11.52 -15.49 -10.60
CA GLU A 272 11.14 -14.07 -10.42
C GLU A 272 12.30 -13.15 -10.84
N LYS A 273 13.52 -13.47 -10.41
CA LYS A 273 14.73 -12.78 -10.85
C LYS A 273 14.88 -12.84 -12.37
N GLN A 274 14.74 -14.02 -12.97
CA GLN A 274 14.86 -14.20 -14.42
C GLN A 274 13.78 -13.45 -15.19
N ALA A 275 12.53 -13.44 -14.70
CA ALA A 275 11.43 -12.71 -15.30
C ALA A 275 11.72 -11.20 -15.28
N PHE A 276 12.20 -10.67 -14.16
CA PHE A 276 12.58 -9.27 -14.05
C PHE A 276 13.73 -8.90 -15.00
N GLU A 277 14.80 -9.70 -15.06
CA GLU A 277 15.92 -9.49 -16.01
C GLU A 277 15.43 -9.50 -17.46
N THR A 278 14.56 -10.45 -17.80
CA THR A 278 14.01 -10.61 -19.16
C THR A 278 13.16 -9.41 -19.56
N PHE A 279 12.28 -8.95 -18.67
CA PHE A 279 11.46 -7.77 -18.90
C PHE A 279 12.34 -6.52 -19.08
N MET A 280 13.31 -6.30 -18.18
CA MET A 280 14.19 -5.14 -18.22
C MET A 280 15.08 -5.13 -19.47
N ALA A 281 15.58 -6.29 -19.91
CA ALA A 281 16.31 -6.42 -21.17
C ALA A 281 15.43 -6.04 -22.38
N ARG A 282 14.15 -6.47 -22.38
CA ARG A 282 13.20 -6.11 -23.44
C ARG A 282 12.91 -4.61 -23.47
N VAL A 283 12.69 -4.00 -22.31
CA VAL A 283 12.53 -2.54 -22.19
C VAL A 283 13.75 -1.82 -22.73
N GLN A 284 14.96 -2.27 -22.36
CA GLN A 284 16.20 -1.66 -22.80
C GLN A 284 16.37 -1.74 -24.32
N GLU A 285 16.07 -2.88 -24.94
CA GLU A 285 16.09 -3.06 -26.39
C GLU A 285 15.20 -2.03 -27.09
N ILE A 286 13.94 -1.90 -26.65
CA ILE A 286 12.99 -0.94 -27.22
C ILE A 286 13.46 0.49 -26.99
N LYS A 287 13.94 0.82 -25.79
CA LYS A 287 14.35 2.18 -25.41
C LYS A 287 15.62 2.64 -26.14
N LEU A 288 16.52 1.72 -26.50
CA LEU A 288 17.70 2.02 -27.31
C LEU A 288 17.33 2.44 -28.74
N GLU A 289 16.33 1.78 -29.34
CA GLU A 289 15.83 2.14 -30.67
C GLU A 289 14.87 3.34 -30.63
N PHE A 290 14.07 3.43 -29.56
CA PHE A 290 13.02 4.43 -29.39
C PHE A 290 13.12 5.13 -28.02
N PRO A 291 14.01 6.12 -27.86
CA PRO A 291 14.21 6.82 -26.59
C PRO A 291 12.96 7.53 -26.05
N GLU A 292 11.98 7.82 -26.91
CA GLU A 292 10.73 8.53 -26.56
C GLU A 292 9.60 7.60 -26.09
N MET A 293 9.77 6.27 -26.11
CA MET A 293 8.75 5.35 -25.59
C MET A 293 8.56 5.50 -24.07
N HIS A 294 7.35 5.26 -23.58
CA HIS A 294 7.00 5.27 -22.15
C HIS A 294 6.37 3.94 -21.69
N ILE A 295 6.47 3.68 -20.38
CA ILE A 295 5.83 2.55 -19.71
C ILE A 295 4.70 3.11 -18.87
N TYR A 296 3.47 2.85 -19.28
CA TYR A 296 2.27 3.24 -18.57
C TYR A 296 1.89 2.14 -17.59
N HIS A 297 1.47 2.56 -16.40
CA HIS A 297 0.99 1.66 -15.36
C HIS A 297 -0.16 2.34 -14.63
N TYR A 298 -1.04 1.55 -14.00
CA TYR A 298 -2.20 2.14 -13.36
C TYR A 298 -1.84 2.78 -12.03
N ALA A 299 -1.04 2.14 -11.16
CA ALA A 299 -0.87 2.60 -9.78
C ALA A 299 0.61 2.64 -9.34
N PRO A 300 0.95 3.28 -8.20
CA PRO A 300 2.34 3.31 -7.73
C PRO A 300 2.95 1.93 -7.38
N TYR A 301 2.12 0.88 -7.32
CA TYR A 301 2.55 -0.47 -6.94
C TYR A 301 3.60 -1.02 -7.89
N GLU A 302 3.37 -0.97 -9.20
CA GLU A 302 4.26 -1.56 -10.21
C GLU A 302 5.71 -1.03 -10.11
N VAL A 303 5.86 0.29 -10.03
CA VAL A 303 7.18 0.94 -9.88
C VAL A 303 7.81 0.61 -8.53
N SER A 304 7.00 0.51 -7.47
CA SER A 304 7.48 0.12 -6.14
C SER A 304 7.94 -1.33 -6.09
N ALA A 305 7.23 -2.23 -6.79
CA ALA A 305 7.61 -3.63 -6.96
C ALA A 305 8.93 -3.74 -7.72
N PHE A 306 9.12 -3.04 -8.84
CA PHE A 306 10.39 -3.05 -9.57
C PHE A 306 11.56 -2.49 -8.76
N ARG A 307 11.35 -1.43 -7.96
CA ARG A 307 12.37 -0.95 -7.01
C ARG A 307 12.70 -2.02 -5.96
N ARG A 308 11.70 -2.74 -5.46
CA ARG A 308 11.89 -3.86 -4.54
C ARG A 308 12.64 -5.02 -5.20
N LEU A 309 12.28 -5.43 -6.41
CA LEU A 309 12.97 -6.50 -7.16
C LEU A 309 14.42 -6.15 -7.46
N MET A 310 14.67 -4.93 -7.94
CA MET A 310 16.02 -4.41 -8.14
C MET A 310 16.82 -4.41 -6.83
N GLY A 311 16.22 -4.02 -5.70
CA GLY A 311 16.88 -4.09 -4.39
C GLY A 311 17.11 -5.51 -3.88
N LYS A 312 16.08 -6.37 -3.97
CA LYS A 312 16.06 -7.78 -3.53
C LYS A 312 17.13 -8.59 -4.25
N TYR A 313 17.25 -8.43 -5.57
CA TYR A 313 18.16 -9.20 -6.41
C TYR A 313 19.45 -8.46 -6.78
N ALA A 314 19.55 -7.16 -6.50
CA ALA A 314 20.69 -6.31 -6.83
C ALA A 314 21.11 -6.39 -8.32
N ILE A 315 20.11 -6.36 -9.20
CA ILE A 315 20.25 -6.45 -10.67
C ILE A 315 19.51 -5.29 -11.34
N CYS A 316 19.83 -5.04 -12.62
CA CYS A 316 19.19 -4.03 -13.47
C CYS A 316 19.15 -2.60 -12.88
N GLU A 317 20.06 -2.29 -11.95
CA GLU A 317 20.03 -1.06 -11.18
C GLU A 317 20.17 0.20 -12.06
N ASP A 318 21.13 0.19 -12.98
CA ASP A 318 21.39 1.31 -13.89
C ASP A 318 20.24 1.52 -14.87
N GLN A 319 19.66 0.42 -15.35
CA GLN A 319 18.52 0.45 -16.26
C GLN A 319 17.32 1.07 -15.53
N MET A 320 16.99 0.58 -14.34
CA MET A 320 15.86 1.09 -13.56
C MET A 320 16.05 2.56 -13.16
N ASP A 321 17.24 2.95 -12.69
CA ASP A 321 17.56 4.33 -12.38
C ASP A 321 17.42 5.25 -13.60
N GLY A 322 17.86 4.79 -14.77
CA GLY A 322 17.73 5.51 -16.02
C GLY A 322 16.27 5.74 -16.39
N LEU A 323 15.44 4.70 -16.31
CA LEU A 323 14.00 4.79 -16.59
C LEU A 323 13.29 5.73 -15.61
N LEU A 324 13.61 5.67 -14.31
CA LEU A 324 13.07 6.57 -13.30
C LEU A 324 13.46 8.03 -13.55
N ARG A 325 14.73 8.29 -13.85
CA ARG A 325 15.27 9.63 -14.08
C ARG A 325 14.70 10.28 -15.34
N SER A 326 14.58 9.51 -16.41
CA SER A 326 14.01 9.95 -17.68
C SER A 326 12.50 10.17 -17.61
N GLY A 327 11.84 9.76 -16.51
CA GLY A 327 10.38 9.82 -16.40
C GLY A 327 9.70 8.82 -17.34
N THR A 328 10.35 7.68 -17.64
CA THR A 328 9.81 6.69 -18.57
C THR A 328 8.55 6.01 -18.03
N PHE A 329 8.41 5.87 -16.70
CA PHE A 329 7.20 5.34 -16.07
C PHE A 329 6.14 6.44 -15.89
N ILE A 330 4.93 6.20 -16.38
CA ILE A 330 3.80 7.15 -16.33
C ILE A 330 2.66 6.54 -15.51
N ASP A 331 2.39 7.16 -14.35
CA ASP A 331 1.31 6.80 -13.42
C ASP A 331 -0.02 7.40 -13.89
N LEU A 332 -0.88 6.55 -14.47
CA LEU A 332 -2.19 6.98 -14.96
C LEU A 332 -3.21 7.22 -13.84
N TYR A 333 -3.10 6.56 -12.69
CA TYR A 333 -3.96 6.85 -11.53
C TYR A 333 -3.72 8.28 -11.03
N GLY A 334 -2.46 8.67 -10.92
CA GLY A 334 -2.07 10.04 -10.59
C GLY A 334 -2.66 11.06 -11.58
N VAL A 335 -2.59 10.78 -12.89
CA VAL A 335 -3.19 11.62 -13.93
C VAL A 335 -4.70 11.73 -13.76
N VAL A 336 -5.41 10.60 -13.64
CA VAL A 336 -6.87 10.56 -13.48
C VAL A 336 -7.31 11.36 -12.26
N ARG A 337 -6.70 11.12 -11.10
CA ARG A 337 -7.09 11.77 -9.82
C ARG A 337 -6.89 13.28 -9.84
N GLN A 338 -5.99 13.77 -10.70
CA GLN A 338 -5.67 15.19 -10.84
C GLN A 338 -6.43 15.87 -11.99
N ALA A 339 -6.91 15.10 -12.97
CA ALA A 339 -7.55 15.61 -14.18
C ALA A 339 -9.06 15.40 -14.23
N VAL A 340 -9.58 14.34 -13.61
CA VAL A 340 -10.95 13.89 -13.80
C VAL A 340 -11.63 13.62 -12.46
N ARG A 341 -12.87 14.09 -12.33
CA ARG A 341 -13.79 13.64 -11.29
C ARG A 341 -14.86 12.75 -11.94
N ALA A 342 -14.93 11.50 -11.50
CA ALA A 342 -15.81 10.47 -12.07
C ALA A 342 -16.90 10.02 -11.08
N SER A 343 -18.05 9.61 -11.59
CA SER A 343 -19.16 9.04 -10.81
C SER A 343 -18.90 7.58 -10.38
N VAL A 344 -17.86 7.42 -9.58
CA VAL A 344 -17.41 6.15 -9.01
C VAL A 344 -17.27 6.27 -7.51
N GLU A 345 -17.38 5.14 -6.81
CA GLU A 345 -17.16 5.07 -5.35
C GLU A 345 -15.69 4.85 -5.01
N LYS A 346 -14.95 4.25 -5.94
CA LYS A 346 -13.51 4.01 -5.87
C LYS A 346 -12.92 4.33 -7.24
N TYR A 347 -11.67 4.78 -7.26
CA TYR A 347 -10.93 5.03 -8.49
C TYR A 347 -10.04 3.81 -8.78
N SER A 348 -10.61 2.61 -8.77
CA SER A 348 -9.92 1.45 -9.35
C SER A 348 -10.07 1.50 -10.87
N ILE A 349 -9.16 0.87 -11.62
CA ILE A 349 -9.24 0.87 -13.09
C ILE A 349 -10.57 0.26 -13.56
N LYS A 350 -11.02 -0.80 -12.88
CA LYS A 350 -12.31 -1.50 -13.05
C LYS A 350 -13.51 -0.57 -12.93
N ASP A 351 -13.50 0.33 -11.96
CA ASP A 351 -14.59 1.29 -11.76
C ASP A 351 -14.63 2.34 -12.90
N LEU A 352 -13.49 2.57 -13.56
CA LEU A 352 -13.34 3.55 -14.62
C LEU A 352 -13.61 3.00 -16.04
N GLU A 353 -13.55 1.68 -16.25
CA GLU A 353 -13.74 1.02 -17.55
C GLU A 353 -14.99 1.47 -18.32
N LYS A 354 -16.07 1.73 -17.57
CA LYS A 354 -17.34 2.24 -18.10
C LYS A 354 -17.25 3.61 -18.79
N PHE A 355 -16.22 4.42 -18.51
CA PHE A 355 -16.05 5.75 -19.13
C PHE A 355 -15.36 5.69 -20.48
N TYR A 356 -14.54 4.66 -20.72
CA TYR A 356 -13.81 4.46 -21.97
C TYR A 356 -14.24 3.18 -22.71
N GLY A 357 -15.40 2.62 -22.34
CA GLY A 357 -16.08 1.56 -23.07
C GLY A 357 -15.35 0.22 -23.08
N TYR A 358 -14.56 -0.08 -22.05
CA TYR A 358 -13.90 -1.38 -21.94
C TYR A 358 -14.83 -2.41 -21.28
N THR A 359 -14.81 -3.64 -21.78
CA THR A 359 -15.52 -4.79 -21.20
C THR A 359 -14.51 -5.91 -21.07
N ARG A 360 -14.29 -6.38 -19.85
CA ARG A 360 -13.36 -7.45 -19.52
C ARG A 360 -13.77 -8.77 -20.17
N GLU A 361 -12.77 -9.57 -20.50
CA GLU A 361 -12.99 -10.93 -21.03
C GLU A 361 -13.41 -11.90 -19.93
N ILE A 362 -12.95 -11.69 -18.68
CA ILE A 362 -13.21 -12.59 -17.56
C ILE A 362 -14.02 -11.94 -16.42
N ASP A 363 -14.88 -12.73 -15.76
CA ASP A 363 -15.61 -12.30 -14.56
C ASP A 363 -14.67 -12.23 -13.35
N LEU A 364 -14.58 -11.06 -12.73
CA LEU A 364 -13.74 -10.79 -11.56
C LEU A 364 -14.01 -11.73 -10.38
N ARG A 365 -15.24 -12.23 -10.22
CA ARG A 365 -15.59 -13.16 -9.14
C ARG A 365 -14.95 -14.54 -9.36
N GLU A 366 -14.85 -14.97 -10.61
CA GLU A 366 -14.22 -16.24 -10.96
C GLU A 366 -12.71 -16.16 -10.73
N VAL A 367 -12.07 -15.08 -11.19
CA VAL A 367 -10.64 -14.83 -11.01
C VAL A 367 -10.25 -14.81 -9.54
N SER A 368 -11.02 -14.13 -8.69
CA SER A 368 -10.66 -13.94 -7.28
C SER A 368 -10.42 -15.27 -6.57
N ARG A 369 -11.22 -16.31 -6.89
CA ARG A 369 -11.04 -17.67 -6.34
C ARG A 369 -9.80 -18.36 -6.91
N HIS A 370 -9.55 -18.23 -8.22
CA HIS A 370 -8.38 -18.81 -8.87
C HIS A 370 -7.08 -18.21 -8.36
N LYS A 371 -7.05 -16.88 -8.20
CA LYS A 371 -5.91 -16.13 -7.68
C LYS A 371 -5.55 -16.59 -6.26
N SER A 372 -6.50 -16.56 -5.33
CA SER A 372 -6.25 -17.00 -3.94
C SER A 372 -5.83 -18.47 -3.83
N MET A 373 -6.33 -19.34 -4.72
CA MET A 373 -5.89 -20.74 -4.75
C MET A 373 -4.46 -20.86 -5.29
N TYR A 374 -4.10 -20.10 -6.32
CA TYR A 374 -2.75 -20.11 -6.88
C TYR A 374 -1.72 -19.57 -5.87
N GLU A 375 -2.04 -18.47 -5.19
CA GLU A 375 -1.26 -17.89 -4.09
C GLU A 375 -1.03 -18.94 -2.99
N PHE A 376 -2.09 -19.62 -2.54
CA PHE A 376 -1.95 -20.74 -1.59
C PHE A 376 -1.02 -21.88 -2.11
N LEU A 377 -1.06 -22.20 -3.40
CA LEU A 377 -0.16 -23.19 -3.99
C LEU A 377 1.29 -22.69 -4.06
N LEU A 378 1.52 -21.39 -4.24
CA LEU A 378 2.85 -20.78 -4.14
C LEU A 378 3.38 -20.85 -2.70
N GLU A 379 2.59 -20.38 -1.73
CA GLU A 379 2.91 -20.40 -0.29
C GLU A 379 3.26 -21.80 0.21
N THR A 380 2.62 -22.83 -0.34
CA THR A 380 2.81 -24.23 0.07
C THR A 380 3.79 -25.01 -0.82
N ASN A 381 4.45 -24.34 -1.77
CA ASN A 381 5.37 -24.94 -2.75
C ASN A 381 4.76 -26.12 -3.53
N LYS A 382 3.50 -25.96 -3.94
CA LYS A 382 2.66 -26.93 -4.67
C LYS A 382 2.14 -26.39 -6.00
N THR A 383 2.87 -25.46 -6.62
CA THR A 383 2.51 -24.87 -7.92
C THR A 383 2.29 -25.90 -9.04
N GLY A 384 2.86 -27.10 -8.92
CA GLY A 384 2.59 -28.22 -9.84
C GLY A 384 1.15 -28.76 -9.79
N GLU A 385 0.36 -28.40 -8.78
CA GLU A 385 -1.07 -28.74 -8.66
C GLU A 385 -1.99 -27.68 -9.29
N ALA A 386 -1.45 -26.57 -9.80
CA ALA A 386 -2.23 -25.53 -10.47
C ALA A 386 -2.86 -26.07 -11.76
N SER A 387 -4.17 -25.84 -11.95
CA SER A 387 -4.86 -26.23 -13.17
C SER A 387 -4.62 -25.23 -14.31
N ASP A 388 -4.67 -25.70 -15.56
CA ASP A 388 -4.55 -24.83 -16.73
C ASP A 388 -5.61 -23.71 -16.73
N GLU A 389 -6.83 -24.02 -16.28
CA GLU A 389 -7.92 -23.04 -16.11
C GLU A 389 -7.55 -21.92 -15.11
N MET A 390 -6.87 -22.26 -14.01
CA MET A 390 -6.44 -21.29 -13.00
C MET A 390 -5.37 -20.36 -13.56
N ILE A 391 -4.37 -20.92 -14.24
CA ILE A 391 -3.30 -20.15 -14.88
C ILE A 391 -3.88 -19.22 -15.95
N GLU A 392 -4.78 -19.74 -16.79
CA GLU A 392 -5.42 -18.96 -17.84
C GLU A 392 -6.32 -17.85 -17.29
N ALA A 393 -7.08 -18.11 -16.22
CA ALA A 393 -7.91 -17.10 -15.58
C ALA A 393 -7.08 -15.92 -15.03
N ILE A 394 -5.95 -16.21 -14.39
CA ILE A 394 -5.03 -15.19 -13.87
C ILE A 394 -4.36 -14.43 -15.04
N ARG A 395 -3.94 -15.15 -16.09
CA ARG A 395 -3.37 -14.55 -17.30
C ARG A 395 -4.34 -13.58 -17.97
N LEU A 396 -5.59 -13.98 -18.17
CA LEU A 396 -6.65 -13.16 -18.76
C LEU A 396 -6.96 -11.94 -17.91
N TYR A 397 -6.97 -12.10 -16.59
CA TYR A 397 -7.21 -11.00 -15.67
C TYR A 397 -6.13 -9.90 -15.77
N ASN A 398 -4.86 -10.27 -15.77
CA ASN A 398 -3.75 -9.32 -15.93
C ASN A 398 -3.68 -8.76 -17.36
N GLN A 399 -4.03 -9.55 -18.37
CA GLN A 399 -4.20 -9.06 -19.74
C GLN A 399 -5.26 -7.96 -19.82
N ASP A 400 -6.41 -8.17 -19.17
CA ASP A 400 -7.47 -7.17 -19.07
C ASP A 400 -6.95 -5.88 -18.38
N ASP A 401 -6.15 -5.99 -17.32
CA ASP A 401 -5.55 -4.84 -16.63
C ASP A 401 -4.57 -4.07 -17.54
N CYS A 402 -3.73 -4.76 -18.31
CA CYS A 402 -2.81 -4.13 -19.27
C CYS A 402 -3.57 -3.41 -20.40
N ILE A 403 -4.57 -4.07 -21.01
CA ILE A 403 -5.36 -3.50 -22.10
C ILE A 403 -6.21 -2.33 -21.57
N SER A 404 -6.80 -2.47 -20.39
CA SER A 404 -7.59 -1.40 -19.77
C SER A 404 -6.72 -0.17 -19.49
N THR A 405 -5.46 -0.37 -19.10
CA THR A 405 -4.47 0.72 -18.91
C THR A 405 -4.23 1.45 -20.24
N GLN A 406 -4.13 0.72 -21.35
CA GLN A 406 -4.00 1.29 -22.70
C GLN A 406 -5.22 2.09 -23.14
N ARG A 407 -6.42 1.57 -22.87
CA ARG A 407 -7.68 2.26 -23.17
C ARG A 407 -7.86 3.51 -22.33
N LEU A 408 -7.48 3.45 -21.06
CA LEU A 408 -7.47 4.61 -20.17
C LEU A 408 -6.53 5.70 -20.67
N HIS A 409 -5.30 5.34 -21.06
CA HIS A 409 -4.35 6.30 -21.65
C HIS A 409 -4.94 6.97 -22.89
N THR A 410 -5.52 6.19 -23.81
CA THR A 410 -6.15 6.70 -25.03
C THR A 410 -7.26 7.70 -24.71
N TRP A 411 -8.14 7.35 -23.77
CA TRP A 411 -9.23 8.23 -23.34
C TRP A 411 -8.72 9.54 -22.69
N LEU A 412 -7.67 9.48 -21.88
CA LEU A 412 -7.06 10.67 -21.30
C LEU A 412 -6.45 11.60 -22.36
N GLU A 413 -5.87 11.04 -23.42
CA GLU A 413 -5.37 11.80 -24.57
C GLU A 413 -6.50 12.47 -25.35
N GLU A 414 -7.64 11.79 -25.54
CA GLU A 414 -8.84 12.38 -26.16
C GLU A 414 -9.34 13.58 -25.35
N LEU A 415 -9.47 13.44 -24.02
CA LEU A 415 -9.88 14.53 -23.13
C LEU A 415 -8.90 15.70 -23.15
N ARG A 416 -7.59 15.41 -23.16
CA ARG A 416 -6.54 16.43 -23.28
C ARG A 416 -6.66 17.19 -24.60
N LEU A 417 -6.88 16.48 -25.71
CA LEU A 417 -7.04 17.08 -27.04
C LEU A 417 -8.30 17.98 -27.12
N GLU A 418 -9.41 17.57 -26.50
CA GLU A 418 -10.62 18.37 -26.41
C GLU A 418 -10.36 19.72 -25.73
N LEU A 419 -9.61 19.73 -24.62
CA LEU A 419 -9.24 20.97 -23.90
C LEU A 419 -8.33 21.89 -24.73
N ILE A 420 -7.39 21.30 -25.46
CA ILE A 420 -6.50 22.05 -26.36
C ILE A 420 -7.31 22.68 -27.49
N ASN A 421 -8.26 21.95 -28.08
CA ASN A 421 -9.16 22.47 -29.11
C ASN A 421 -10.08 23.59 -28.59
N GLN A 422 -10.35 23.63 -27.28
CA GLN A 422 -11.07 24.71 -26.61
C GLN A 422 -10.17 25.92 -26.26
N GLY A 423 -8.87 25.86 -26.57
CA GLY A 423 -7.91 26.95 -26.36
C GLY A 423 -7.11 26.88 -25.07
N THR A 424 -7.14 25.75 -24.34
CA THR A 424 -6.30 25.55 -23.15
C THR A 424 -4.89 25.14 -23.57
N ASP A 425 -3.87 25.85 -23.09
CA ASP A 425 -2.48 25.47 -23.31
C ASP A 425 -2.04 24.40 -22.29
N ILE A 426 -1.71 23.21 -22.79
CA ILE A 426 -1.29 22.06 -21.98
C ILE A 426 -0.02 21.47 -22.61
N PRO A 427 1.16 22.09 -22.44
CA PRO A 427 2.42 21.55 -22.95
C PRO A 427 2.70 20.15 -22.41
N ARG A 428 3.41 19.36 -23.21
CA ARG A 428 3.95 18.05 -22.84
C ARG A 428 5.11 18.23 -21.83
N PRO A 429 5.39 17.22 -20.98
CA PRO A 429 6.58 17.25 -20.14
C PRO A 429 7.86 17.24 -20.98
N GLU A 430 8.89 17.95 -20.53
CA GLU A 430 10.19 17.95 -21.20
C GLU A 430 10.90 16.59 -20.99
N PRO A 431 11.52 16.02 -22.04
CA PRO A 431 12.32 14.81 -21.91
C PRO A 431 13.48 15.01 -20.94
N LYS A 432 13.64 14.06 -20.01
CA LYS A 432 14.77 14.06 -19.07
C LYS A 432 15.85 13.08 -19.51
N PRO A 433 17.14 13.39 -19.29
CA PRO A 433 18.22 12.50 -19.66
C PRO A 433 18.15 11.20 -18.85
N MET A 434 18.50 10.09 -19.50
CA MET A 434 18.57 8.76 -18.86
C MET A 434 19.90 8.55 -18.11
N GLU A 435 20.96 9.27 -18.50
CA GLU A 435 22.34 9.01 -18.08
C GLU A 435 22.61 9.38 -16.63
N ALA A 436 23.40 8.52 -15.97
CA ALA A 436 24.01 8.77 -14.67
C ALA A 436 25.02 9.94 -14.72
N ASN A 437 25.35 10.53 -13.58
CA ASN A 437 26.50 11.45 -13.56
C ASN A 437 27.79 10.63 -13.78
N GLU A 438 28.84 11.26 -14.33
CA GLU A 438 30.09 10.58 -14.67
C GLU A 438 30.72 9.84 -13.48
N LYS A 439 30.68 10.45 -12.29
CA LYS A 439 31.27 9.89 -11.06
C LYS A 439 30.61 8.59 -10.59
N ILE A 440 29.28 8.48 -10.73
CA ILE A 440 28.53 7.26 -10.38
C ILE A 440 28.92 6.12 -11.33
N THR A 441 29.01 6.43 -12.63
CA THR A 441 29.36 5.46 -13.68
C THR A 441 30.77 4.87 -13.47
N GLU A 442 31.76 5.69 -13.10
CA GLU A 442 33.12 5.22 -12.81
C GLU A 442 33.19 4.30 -11.58
N HIS A 443 32.44 4.63 -10.51
CA HIS A 443 32.42 3.80 -9.30
C HIS A 443 31.83 2.41 -9.60
N GLN A 444 30.68 2.37 -10.28
CA GLN A 444 30.00 1.13 -10.64
C GLN A 444 30.84 0.25 -11.57
N GLY A 445 31.47 0.86 -12.60
CA GLY A 445 32.39 0.17 -13.49
C GLY A 445 33.58 -0.46 -12.75
N ARG A 446 34.08 0.19 -11.69
CA ARG A 446 35.18 -0.33 -10.87
C ARG A 446 34.78 -1.54 -10.01
N ILE A 447 33.58 -1.55 -9.44
CA ILE A 447 33.14 -2.61 -8.51
C ILE A 447 32.51 -3.80 -9.23
N LYS A 448 31.93 -3.62 -10.42
CA LYS A 448 31.18 -4.65 -11.14
C LYS A 448 31.98 -5.97 -11.34
N PRO A 449 33.23 -5.95 -11.82
CA PRO A 449 34.01 -7.19 -11.98
C PRO A 449 34.25 -7.93 -10.64
N LEU A 450 34.35 -7.19 -9.53
CA LEU A 450 34.52 -7.77 -8.20
C LEU A 450 33.22 -8.42 -7.71
N VAL A 451 32.09 -7.75 -7.92
CA VAL A 451 30.76 -8.28 -7.60
C VAL A 451 30.49 -9.55 -8.40
N ASP A 452 30.69 -9.51 -9.72
CA ASP A 452 30.46 -10.65 -10.61
C ASP A 452 31.32 -11.87 -10.20
N ALA A 453 32.60 -11.65 -9.86
CA ALA A 453 33.48 -12.71 -9.38
C ALA A 453 33.12 -13.26 -7.99
N LEU A 454 32.58 -12.41 -7.10
CA LEU A 454 32.14 -12.84 -5.77
C LEU A 454 30.83 -13.64 -5.83
N LEU A 455 29.95 -13.33 -6.78
CA LEU A 455 28.63 -13.97 -6.94
C LEU A 455 28.65 -15.22 -7.83
N GLU A 456 29.78 -15.54 -8.48
CA GLU A 456 29.91 -16.72 -9.32
C GLU A 456 29.57 -18.01 -8.55
N GLY A 457 28.55 -18.73 -9.03
CA GLY A 457 28.10 -20.01 -8.45
C GLY A 457 27.36 -19.89 -7.10
N ILE A 458 26.92 -18.69 -6.71
CA ILE A 458 26.13 -18.48 -5.49
C ILE A 458 24.63 -18.59 -5.82
N PRO A 459 23.86 -19.47 -5.13
CA PRO A 459 22.41 -19.56 -5.28
C PRO A 459 21.68 -18.24 -4.99
N VAL A 460 20.56 -18.01 -5.67
CA VAL A 460 19.73 -16.81 -5.45
C VAL A 460 18.92 -16.93 -4.16
N ALA A 461 18.38 -18.11 -3.85
CA ALA A 461 17.65 -18.34 -2.62
C ALA A 461 18.62 -18.39 -1.43
N GLN A 462 18.27 -17.72 -0.33
CA GLN A 462 19.15 -17.60 0.84
C GLN A 462 19.35 -18.95 1.57
N ASP A 463 18.32 -19.77 1.64
CA ASP A 463 18.28 -21.09 2.27
C ASP A 463 19.11 -22.15 1.52
N GLU A 464 19.37 -21.93 0.23
CA GLU A 464 20.25 -22.78 -0.58
C GLU A 464 21.75 -22.48 -0.41
N ARG A 465 22.12 -21.40 0.30
CA ARG A 465 23.52 -20.98 0.46
C ARG A 465 24.15 -21.60 1.70
N ASP A 466 25.37 -22.12 1.55
CA ASP A 466 26.24 -22.40 2.69
C ASP A 466 26.77 -21.10 3.34
N SER A 467 27.39 -21.21 4.51
CA SER A 467 27.89 -20.04 5.25
C SER A 467 28.95 -19.23 4.50
N VAL A 468 29.75 -19.88 3.64
CA VAL A 468 30.80 -19.21 2.85
C VAL A 468 30.17 -18.48 1.66
N GLN A 469 29.23 -19.12 0.98
CA GLN A 469 28.42 -18.52 -0.08
C GLN A 469 27.65 -17.32 0.47
N GLN A 470 27.02 -17.42 1.63
CA GLN A 470 26.32 -16.30 2.26
C GLN A 470 27.27 -15.15 2.62
N ALA A 471 28.46 -15.46 3.15
CA ALA A 471 29.47 -14.43 3.43
C ALA A 471 29.97 -13.71 2.17
N LYS A 472 30.19 -14.46 1.07
CA LYS A 472 30.56 -13.89 -0.24
C LYS A 472 29.44 -13.04 -0.81
N PHE A 473 28.19 -13.50 -0.71
CA PHE A 473 27.00 -12.76 -1.12
C PHE A 473 26.92 -11.41 -0.40
N ILE A 474 27.00 -11.43 0.95
CA ILE A 474 26.99 -10.21 1.77
C ILE A 474 28.15 -9.29 1.37
N LEU A 475 29.38 -9.81 1.25
CA LEU A 475 30.55 -9.02 0.90
C LEU A 475 30.40 -8.35 -0.48
N ALA A 476 29.88 -9.06 -1.48
CA ALA A 476 29.62 -8.52 -2.80
C ALA A 476 28.67 -7.32 -2.72
N HIS A 477 27.57 -7.45 -1.96
CA HIS A 477 26.59 -6.39 -1.82
C HIS A 477 27.05 -5.26 -0.88
N MET A 478 27.97 -5.48 0.05
CA MET A 478 28.53 -4.40 0.88
C MET A 478 29.31 -3.34 0.08
N LEU A 479 29.86 -3.70 -1.09
CA LEU A 479 30.71 -2.80 -1.90
C LEU A 479 30.02 -1.50 -2.32
N ASP A 480 28.69 -1.49 -2.37
CA ASP A 480 27.88 -0.36 -2.86
C ASP A 480 26.64 -0.09 -1.98
N TRP A 481 26.65 -0.63 -0.76
CA TRP A 481 25.53 -0.55 0.17
C TRP A 481 25.11 0.89 0.49
N TYR A 482 26.05 1.76 0.88
CA TYR A 482 25.76 3.16 1.25
C TYR A 482 25.04 3.93 0.13
N ARG A 483 25.45 3.72 -1.12
CA ARG A 483 24.81 4.38 -2.27
C ARG A 483 23.39 3.89 -2.48
N ARG A 484 23.15 2.58 -2.37
CA ARG A 484 21.80 2.01 -2.49
C ARG A 484 20.88 2.47 -1.36
N GLU A 485 21.39 2.56 -0.13
CA GLU A 485 20.63 3.10 1.01
C GLU A 485 20.19 4.55 0.79
N GLU A 486 21.06 5.42 0.26
CA GLU A 486 20.71 6.82 -0.02
C GLU A 486 19.54 6.95 -1.02
N LYS A 487 19.33 5.97 -1.90
CA LYS A 487 18.23 6.00 -2.87
C LYS A 487 16.86 5.93 -2.21
N SER A 488 16.72 5.20 -1.11
CA SER A 488 15.46 5.08 -0.38
C SER A 488 14.90 6.44 0.03
N LEU A 489 15.78 7.34 0.47
CA LEU A 489 15.45 8.73 0.84
C LEU A 489 14.94 9.53 -0.36
N TRP A 490 15.61 9.42 -1.51
CA TRP A 490 15.20 10.11 -2.73
C TRP A 490 13.89 9.57 -3.30
N TRP A 491 13.70 8.26 -3.28
CA TRP A 491 12.44 7.65 -3.69
C TRP A 491 11.27 8.11 -2.84
N GLU A 492 11.44 8.17 -1.52
CA GLU A 492 10.43 8.70 -0.62
C GLU A 492 10.18 10.19 -0.89
N HIS A 493 11.23 10.97 -1.13
CA HIS A 493 11.10 12.38 -1.50
C HIS A 493 10.24 12.58 -2.75
N TYR A 494 10.54 11.85 -3.85
CA TYR A 494 9.76 11.96 -5.09
C TYR A 494 8.34 11.40 -4.95
N ARG A 495 8.16 10.28 -4.23
CA ARG A 495 6.82 9.75 -3.93
C ARG A 495 5.95 10.79 -3.24
N LEU A 496 6.48 11.50 -2.24
CA LEU A 496 5.75 12.55 -1.53
C LEU A 496 5.41 13.74 -2.43
N LEU A 497 6.24 14.07 -3.44
CA LEU A 497 5.94 15.15 -4.40
C LEU A 497 4.77 14.80 -5.32
N ASP A 498 4.51 13.52 -5.59
CA ASP A 498 3.41 13.08 -6.46
C ASP A 498 2.05 13.06 -5.76
N LEU A 499 2.02 13.06 -4.43
CA LEU A 499 0.80 13.00 -3.64
C LEU A 499 0.01 14.31 -3.69
N THR A 500 -1.31 14.19 -3.62
CA THR A 500 -2.20 15.34 -3.44
C THR A 500 -2.06 15.93 -2.03
N PRO A 501 -2.40 17.21 -1.81
CA PRO A 501 -2.36 17.81 -0.48
C PRO A 501 -3.18 17.05 0.57
N GLU A 502 -4.28 16.41 0.16
CA GLU A 502 -5.11 15.58 1.02
C GLU A 502 -4.41 14.28 1.43
N GLU A 503 -3.74 13.60 0.51
CA GLU A 503 -2.97 12.37 0.80
C GLU A 503 -1.78 12.68 1.72
N LEU A 504 -1.08 13.78 1.48
CA LEU A 504 0.00 14.26 2.33
C LEU A 504 -0.43 14.55 3.78
N LEU A 505 -1.72 14.70 4.06
CA LEU A 505 -2.23 14.89 5.42
C LEU A 505 -2.25 13.58 6.23
N GLU A 506 -2.31 12.43 5.56
CA GLU A 506 -2.28 11.10 6.19
C GLU A 506 -0.85 10.53 6.27
N GLU A 507 0.10 11.14 5.55
CA GLU A 507 1.51 10.76 5.55
C GLU A 507 2.24 11.27 6.81
N LYS A 508 2.89 10.36 7.54
CA LYS A 508 3.63 10.71 8.77
C LYS A 508 4.86 11.57 8.50
N ASN A 509 5.43 11.46 7.30
CA ASN A 509 6.67 12.13 6.89
C ASN A 509 6.43 13.48 6.19
N ALA A 510 5.19 13.92 6.07
CA ALA A 510 4.83 15.15 5.36
C ALA A 510 4.12 16.17 6.25
N ILE A 511 4.24 17.44 5.86
CA ILE A 511 3.43 18.53 6.42
C ILE A 511 2.68 19.19 5.27
N SER A 512 1.36 19.08 5.28
CA SER A 512 0.50 19.59 4.22
C SER A 512 -0.24 20.88 4.62
N PHE A 513 -0.82 21.56 3.62
CA PHE A 513 -1.60 22.81 3.77
C PHE A 513 -0.82 23.95 4.45
N LEU A 514 0.49 24.03 4.21
CA LEU A 514 1.31 25.15 4.65
C LEU A 514 0.91 26.43 3.91
N SER A 515 0.68 27.50 4.68
CA SER A 515 0.38 28.84 4.18
C SER A 515 1.53 29.77 4.56
N TYR A 516 2.29 30.24 3.57
CA TYR A 516 3.38 31.19 3.82
C TYR A 516 2.84 32.47 4.46
N THR A 517 3.45 32.94 5.54
CA THR A 517 2.94 34.11 6.28
C THR A 517 3.38 35.43 5.65
N GLY A 518 4.21 35.39 4.60
CA GLY A 518 4.84 36.58 4.02
C GLY A 518 6.13 36.99 4.74
N LYS A 519 6.51 36.32 5.83
CA LYS A 519 7.72 36.63 6.60
C LYS A 519 8.86 35.68 6.28
N SER A 520 10.03 36.25 6.04
CA SER A 520 11.29 35.52 6.04
C SER A 520 12.34 36.32 6.81
N PHE A 521 13.32 35.63 7.38
CA PHE A 521 14.46 36.24 8.04
C PHE A 521 15.75 35.50 7.68
N SER A 522 16.87 36.21 7.73
CA SER A 522 18.18 35.62 7.50
C SER A 522 18.70 35.00 8.80
N GLU A 523 19.11 33.74 8.72
CA GLU A 523 19.80 33.06 9.81
C GLU A 523 21.13 32.50 9.28
N LYS A 524 22.25 33.14 9.67
CA LYS A 524 23.58 32.87 9.14
C LYS A 524 23.62 32.99 7.60
N ARG A 525 23.80 31.85 6.90
CA ARG A 525 23.84 31.75 5.43
C ARG A 525 22.53 31.24 4.83
N SER A 526 21.49 31.09 5.65
CA SER A 526 20.22 30.51 5.23
C SER A 526 19.10 31.54 5.31
N THR A 527 18.10 31.40 4.42
CA THR A 527 16.84 32.13 4.53
C THR A 527 15.82 31.22 5.18
N VAL A 528 15.24 31.68 6.28
CA VAL A 528 14.18 31.01 7.01
C VAL A 528 12.85 31.61 6.61
N TYR A 529 11.90 30.76 6.23
CA TYR A 529 10.56 31.14 5.80
C TYR A 529 9.54 30.72 6.86
N GLU A 530 8.65 31.64 7.26
CA GLU A 530 7.60 31.36 8.24
C GLU A 530 6.31 30.89 7.56
N TYR A 531 5.75 29.78 8.01
CA TYR A 531 4.50 29.20 7.51
C TYR A 531 3.48 29.02 8.65
N ARG A 532 2.19 29.12 8.31
CA ARG A 532 1.06 28.68 9.13
C ARG A 532 0.55 27.34 8.63
N PHE A 533 0.02 26.52 9.52
CA PHE A 533 -0.57 25.23 9.18
C PHE A 533 -1.82 24.96 10.03
N PRO A 534 -2.80 24.18 9.55
CA PRO A 534 -3.99 23.83 10.31
C PRO A 534 -3.62 22.87 11.46
N PHE A 535 -4.00 23.22 12.69
CA PHE A 535 -3.62 22.48 13.89
C PHE A 535 -4.29 21.09 13.96
N ARG A 536 -3.50 20.01 13.85
CA ARG A 536 -3.80 18.70 14.45
C ARG A 536 -2.51 18.02 14.93
N ARG A 537 -2.53 17.56 16.19
CA ARG A 537 -1.64 16.57 16.85
C ARG A 537 -0.20 16.44 16.29
N ILE A 538 0.56 17.52 16.30
CA ILE A 538 2.00 17.41 16.58
C ILE A 538 2.14 17.98 17.99
N GLN A 539 2.45 17.12 18.96
CA GLN A 539 2.72 17.59 20.31
C GLN A 539 4.02 18.42 20.25
N GLY A 540 3.86 19.74 20.25
CA GLY A 540 4.93 20.73 20.47
C GLY A 540 6.08 20.73 19.45
N CYS A 541 5.91 21.39 18.30
CA CYS A 541 7.04 21.95 17.56
C CYS A 541 6.62 23.13 16.68
N SER A 542 7.28 24.27 16.87
CA SER A 542 7.46 25.29 15.83
C SER A 542 8.57 24.81 14.89
N ILE A 543 8.25 24.53 13.63
CA ILE A 543 9.22 24.03 12.65
C ILE A 543 9.66 25.19 11.76
N SER A 544 10.98 25.46 11.75
CA SER A 544 11.61 26.45 10.89
C SER A 544 12.37 25.71 9.80
N PHE A 545 12.06 25.98 8.52
CA PHE A 545 12.83 25.44 7.40
C PHE A 545 13.91 26.44 6.99
N ALA A 546 15.17 25.99 7.00
CA ALA A 546 16.30 26.76 6.49
C ALA A 546 16.63 26.27 5.08
N SER A 547 16.46 27.12 4.07
CA SER A 547 17.02 26.84 2.74
C SER A 547 18.50 27.25 2.74
N SER A 548 19.40 26.29 2.47
CA SER A 548 20.79 26.61 2.17
C SER A 548 20.91 26.84 0.67
N THR A 549 21.32 28.05 0.27
CA THR A 549 21.63 28.34 -1.12
C THR A 549 22.97 27.68 -1.43
N THR A 550 22.95 26.43 -1.89
CA THR A 550 24.14 25.84 -2.52
C THR A 550 24.23 26.48 -3.90
N ARG A 551 25.15 27.44 -4.05
CA ARG A 551 25.56 27.90 -5.38
C ARG A 551 26.26 26.73 -6.08
N TYR A 552 25.92 26.52 -7.35
CA TYR A 552 26.51 25.58 -8.30
C TYR A 552 28.03 25.43 -8.17
#